data_AF-A0A015LF45-F1
#
_entry.id   AF-A0A015LF45-F1
#
_cell.length_a   1.000
_cell.length_b   1.000
_cell.length_c   1.000
_cell.angle_alpha   90.00
_cell.angle_beta   90.00
_cell.angle_gamma   90.00
#
_symmetry.space_group_name_H-M   'P 1'
#
loop_
_entity.id
_entity.type
_entity.pdbx_description
1 polymer ?
#
loop_
_entity_poly.entity_id
_entity_poly.type
_entity_poly.pdbx_seq_one_letter_code
_entity_poly.pdbx_strand_id
1 'polypeptide(L)'
;MSSQNIPLMANNILKYLEINFNGCTSGNEKIDDFIQERQLIIINYDDIVLEWIPYDQFNEIKETGKNGLITVYLAIWKDGPLYKQDSLSNYTRDSNKKVALKCLHNSQESIDSLINEAKKYPIKHKAFQALYDNKDDLN
;
A
#
# COMPACT_ATOMS: atom_id res chain seq x y z
N MET A 1 4.47 -26.19 -27.31
CA MET A 1 4.79 -27.01 -26.13
C MET A 1 6.26 -26.77 -25.84
N SER A 2 6.62 -25.85 -24.94
CA SER A 2 6.55 -26.04 -23.49
C SER A 2 6.31 -24.70 -22.78
N SER A 3 5.17 -24.58 -22.10
CA SER A 3 5.01 -23.61 -21.02
C SER A 3 5.88 -24.09 -19.87
N GLN A 4 6.99 -23.40 -19.62
CA GLN A 4 7.81 -23.68 -18.45
C GLN A 4 7.01 -23.30 -17.20
N ASN A 5 6.61 -24.31 -16.44
CA ASN A 5 6.11 -24.17 -15.08
C ASN A 5 7.25 -23.65 -14.21
N ILE A 6 7.33 -22.34 -14.04
CA ILE A 6 8.23 -21.71 -13.07
C ILE A 6 7.54 -21.83 -11.69
N PRO A 7 8.16 -22.48 -10.69
CA PRO A 7 7.61 -22.55 -9.34
C PRO A 7 7.38 -21.13 -8.78
N LEU A 8 6.19 -20.93 -8.22
CA LEU A 8 5.76 -19.68 -7.60
C LEU A 8 6.65 -19.38 -6.38
N MET A 9 7.54 -18.40 -6.51
CA MET A 9 8.23 -17.76 -5.40
C MET A 9 8.15 -16.24 -5.56
N ALA A 10 8.41 -15.51 -4.47
CA ALA A 10 8.34 -14.05 -4.28
C ALA A 10 8.80 -13.17 -5.47
N ASN A 11 9.61 -13.70 -6.39
CA ASN A 11 10.12 -13.03 -7.58
C ASN A 11 9.06 -12.50 -8.56
N ASN A 12 7.81 -12.97 -8.50
CA ASN A 12 6.75 -12.48 -9.40
C ASN A 12 6.15 -11.14 -8.96
N ILE A 13 6.07 -10.83 -7.67
CA ILE A 13 5.51 -9.55 -7.22
C ILE A 13 6.48 -8.41 -7.44
N LEU A 14 7.76 -8.59 -7.08
CA LEU A 14 8.78 -7.55 -7.23
C LEU A 14 8.98 -7.21 -8.71
N LYS A 15 9.07 -8.21 -9.58
CA LYS A 15 9.16 -8.00 -11.03
C LYS A 15 7.91 -7.35 -11.61
N TYR A 16 6.71 -7.71 -11.13
CA TYR A 16 5.46 -7.06 -11.53
C TYR A 16 5.43 -5.60 -11.08
N LEU A 17 5.85 -5.31 -9.85
CA LEU A 17 5.92 -3.96 -9.32
C LEU A 17 6.96 -3.10 -10.06
N GLU A 18 8.15 -3.64 -10.31
CA GLU A 18 9.21 -2.97 -11.06
C GLU A 18 8.78 -2.62 -12.49
N ILE A 19 8.09 -3.53 -13.18
CA ILE A 19 7.65 -3.32 -14.58
C ILE A 19 6.42 -2.41 -14.68
N ASN A 20 5.44 -2.56 -13.78
CA ASN A 20 4.12 -1.91 -13.93
C ASN A 20 3.95 -0.67 -13.07
N PHE A 21 4.80 -0.45 -12.06
CA PHE A 21 4.69 0.66 -11.11
C PHE A 21 5.95 1.53 -11.11
N ASN A 22 6.57 1.65 -12.29
CA ASN A 22 7.70 2.50 -12.67
C ASN A 22 7.71 3.85 -11.91
N GLY A 23 8.22 3.88 -10.67
CA GLY A 23 8.32 5.08 -9.83
C GLY A 23 7.23 5.32 -8.77
N CYS A 24 6.58 4.31 -8.19
CA CYS A 24 5.83 4.45 -6.92
C CYS A 24 6.79 4.66 -5.73
N THR A 25 7.71 5.60 -5.85
CA THR A 25 8.55 6.07 -4.76
C THR A 25 7.81 7.19 -4.03
N SER A 26 7.89 7.16 -2.72
CA SER A 26 7.41 8.25 -1.87
C SER A 26 8.29 9.50 -1.98
N GLY A 27 9.44 9.40 -2.64
CA GLY A 27 10.50 10.41 -2.58
C GLY A 27 11.27 10.37 -1.26
N ASN A 28 10.95 9.41 -0.37
CA ASN A 28 11.60 9.22 0.91
C ASN A 28 12.21 7.81 0.99
N GLU A 29 13.54 7.75 0.97
CA GLU A 29 14.31 6.50 0.95
C GLU A 29 13.90 5.53 2.08
N LYS A 30 13.69 6.03 3.30
CA LYS A 30 13.28 5.17 4.43
C LYS A 30 11.91 4.53 4.25
N ILE A 31 10.95 5.26 3.67
CA ILE A 31 9.60 4.74 3.39
C ILE A 31 9.69 3.72 2.25
N ASP A 32 10.45 4.04 1.21
CA ASP A 32 10.60 3.18 0.04
C ASP A 32 11.29 1.85 0.42
N ASP A 33 12.34 1.92 1.25
CA ASP A 33 13.01 0.74 1.81
C ASP A 33 12.05 -0.12 2.63
N PHE A 34 11.26 0.50 3.52
CA PHE A 34 10.28 -0.24 4.32
C PHE A 34 9.22 -0.92 3.45
N ILE A 35 8.73 -0.25 2.40
CA ILE A 35 7.76 -0.83 1.47
C ILE A 35 8.38 -2.04 0.75
N GLN A 36 9.61 -1.93 0.26
CA GLN A 36 10.32 -3.02 -0.39
C GLN A 36 10.56 -4.20 0.55
N GLU A 37 11.00 -3.95 1.80
CA GLU A 37 11.16 -4.98 2.83
C GLU A 37 9.86 -5.76 3.06
N ARG A 38 8.72 -5.05 3.10
CA ARG A 38 7.40 -5.68 3.28
C ARG A 38 6.97 -6.49 2.07
N GLN A 39 7.28 -6.02 0.87
CA GLN A 39 6.98 -6.75 -0.38
C GLN A 39 7.84 -8.01 -0.54
N LEU A 40 9.09 -8.01 -0.04
CA LEU A 40 10.01 -9.15 -0.07
C LEU A 40 9.53 -10.35 0.76
N ILE A 41 8.75 -10.11 1.82
CA ILE A 41 8.26 -11.16 2.72
C ILE A 41 6.85 -11.69 2.37
N ILE A 42 6.32 -11.29 1.21
CA ILE A 42 5.07 -11.83 0.64
C ILE A 42 5.34 -13.22 0.08
N ILE A 43 4.60 -14.23 0.57
CA ILE A 43 4.80 -15.64 0.22
C ILE A 43 3.59 -16.20 -0.54
N ASN A 44 2.38 -15.85 -0.11
CA ASN A 44 1.15 -16.35 -0.71
C ASN A 44 0.55 -15.35 -1.70
N TYR A 45 -0.30 -15.85 -2.60
CA TYR A 45 -0.96 -15.01 -3.60
C TYR A 45 -2.05 -14.09 -3.01
N ASP A 46 -2.55 -14.41 -1.83
CA ASP A 46 -3.57 -13.68 -1.08
C ASP A 46 -3.01 -12.83 0.08
N ASP A 47 -1.68 -12.81 0.22
CA ASP A 47 -0.98 -11.90 1.12
C ASP A 47 -1.16 -10.44 0.64
N ILE A 48 -1.25 -9.51 1.58
CA ILE A 48 -1.48 -8.09 1.27
C ILE A 48 -0.20 -7.46 0.74
N VAL A 49 -0.31 -6.76 -0.38
CA VAL A 49 0.75 -5.92 -0.93
C VAL A 49 0.69 -4.55 -0.28
N LEU A 50 1.79 -4.14 0.38
CA LEU A 50 1.94 -2.77 0.85
C LEU A 50 2.35 -1.88 -0.33
N GLU A 51 1.68 -0.75 -0.50
CA GLU A 51 1.87 0.16 -1.62
C GLU A 51 1.97 1.62 -1.15
N TRP A 52 2.77 2.43 -1.86
CA TRP A 52 2.74 3.88 -1.77
C TRP A 52 1.72 4.43 -2.76
N ILE A 53 0.73 5.18 -2.26
CA ILE A 53 -0.41 5.66 -3.06
C ILE A 53 -0.41 7.19 -3.09
N PRO A 54 -0.23 7.81 -4.26
CA PRO A 54 -0.38 9.25 -4.42
C PRO A 54 -1.75 9.76 -3.94
N TYR A 55 -1.79 10.93 -3.30
CA TYR A 55 -3.03 11.47 -2.73
C TYR A 55 -4.14 11.66 -3.78
N ASP A 56 -3.77 11.98 -5.03
CA ASP A 56 -4.70 12.17 -6.14
C ASP A 56 -5.41 10.87 -6.57
N GLN A 57 -5.04 9.71 -6.03
CA GLN A 57 -5.73 8.43 -6.20
C GLN A 57 -7.00 8.29 -5.35
N PHE A 58 -7.23 9.21 -4.42
CA PHE A 58 -8.37 9.17 -3.52
C PHE A 58 -9.46 10.17 -3.90
N ASN A 59 -10.68 9.67 -4.03
CA ASN A 59 -11.91 10.44 -4.26
C ASN A 59 -12.81 10.40 -3.02
N GLU A 60 -13.81 11.29 -2.97
CA GLU A 60 -14.86 11.30 -1.93
C GLU A 60 -14.32 11.28 -0.50
N ILE A 61 -13.21 12.00 -0.27
CA ILE A 61 -12.53 12.03 1.03
C ILE A 61 -13.42 12.77 2.04
N LYS A 62 -13.84 12.06 3.09
CA LYS A 62 -14.71 12.56 4.14
C LYS A 62 -14.15 12.23 5.51
N GLU A 63 -13.97 13.24 6.36
CA GLU A 63 -13.59 13.03 7.76
C GLU A 63 -14.68 12.22 8.50
N THR A 64 -14.26 11.23 9.29
CA THR A 64 -15.15 10.38 10.08
C THR A 64 -14.86 10.38 11.57
N GLY A 65 -13.68 10.84 11.96
CA GLY A 65 -13.32 11.03 13.36
C GLY A 65 -11.96 11.65 13.49
N LYS A 66 -11.80 12.49 14.51
CA LYS A 66 -10.56 13.16 14.85
C LYS A 66 -10.34 13.07 16.34
N ASN A 67 -9.10 12.80 16.75
CA ASN A 67 -8.64 12.97 18.11
C ASN A 67 -7.36 13.82 18.12
N GLY A 68 -6.69 13.95 19.27
CA GLY A 68 -5.49 14.77 19.41
C GLY A 68 -4.27 14.29 18.61
N LEU A 69 -4.28 13.07 18.06
CA LEU A 69 -3.13 12.44 17.40
C LEU A 69 -3.43 12.02 15.95
N ILE A 70 -4.67 11.59 15.67
CA ILE A 70 -5.08 10.96 14.42
C ILE A 70 -6.38 11.60 13.94
N THR A 71 -6.46 11.83 12.62
CA THR A 71 -7.73 12.04 11.91
C THR A 71 -7.94 10.88 10.95
N VAL A 72 -9.16 10.35 10.94
CA VAL A 72 -9.58 9.23 10.10
C VAL A 72 -10.54 9.77 9.05
N TYR A 73 -10.24 9.50 7.79
CA TYR A 73 -11.08 9.80 6.64
C TYR A 73 -11.59 8.51 6.02
N LEU A 74 -12.81 8.53 5.49
CA LEU A 74 -13.24 7.56 4.49
C LEU A 74 -12.95 8.14 3.12
N ALA A 75 -12.49 7.29 2.19
CA ALA A 75 -12.24 7.67 0.82
C ALA A 75 -12.52 6.51 -0.14
N ILE A 76 -12.62 6.81 -1.43
CA ILE A 76 -12.61 5.85 -2.52
C ILE A 76 -11.22 5.86 -3.15
N TRP A 77 -10.51 4.73 -3.09
CA TRP A 77 -9.28 4.53 -3.84
C TRP A 77 -9.63 4.12 -5.28
N LYS A 78 -9.36 5.00 -6.25
CA LYS A 78 -9.71 4.83 -7.67
C LYS A 78 -9.18 3.52 -8.23
N ASP A 79 -7.86 3.33 -8.17
CA ASP A 79 -7.24 2.12 -8.68
C ASP A 79 -7.48 0.92 -7.77
N GLY A 80 -7.55 1.15 -6.46
CA GLY A 80 -7.79 0.10 -5.47
C GLY A 80 -6.57 -0.81 -5.24
N PRO A 81 -6.64 -1.70 -4.25
CA PRO A 81 -5.51 -2.55 -3.88
C PRO A 81 -5.18 -3.59 -4.94
N LEU A 82 -3.90 -3.94 -5.05
CA LEU A 82 -3.48 -5.14 -5.79
C LEU A 82 -3.97 -6.41 -5.11
N TYR A 83 -4.42 -7.36 -5.91
CA TYR A 83 -4.72 -8.71 -5.45
C TYR A 83 -4.53 -9.75 -6.57
N LYS A 84 -4.47 -11.03 -6.18
CA LYS A 84 -4.58 -12.17 -7.10
C LYS A 84 -5.81 -12.99 -6.72
N GLN A 85 -6.50 -13.52 -7.74
CA GLN A 85 -7.63 -14.40 -7.52
C GLN A 85 -7.17 -15.79 -7.07
N ASP A 86 -6.07 -16.26 -7.63
CA ASP A 86 -5.43 -17.53 -7.27
C ASP A 86 -3.91 -17.46 -7.54
N SER A 87 -3.21 -18.56 -7.24
CA SER A 87 -1.76 -18.66 -7.40
C SER A 87 -1.29 -18.53 -8.86
N LEU A 88 -2.13 -18.87 -9.83
CA LEU A 88 -1.83 -18.90 -11.26
C LEU A 88 -2.29 -17.63 -11.99
N SER A 89 -3.21 -16.86 -11.39
CA SER A 89 -3.69 -15.62 -11.97
C SER A 89 -2.59 -14.56 -12.03
N ASN A 90 -2.75 -13.56 -12.89
CA ASN A 90 -1.95 -12.32 -12.81
C ASN A 90 -2.47 -11.44 -11.67
N TYR A 91 -1.67 -10.45 -11.26
CA TYR A 91 -2.15 -9.38 -10.39
C TYR A 91 -3.21 -8.55 -11.12
N THR A 92 -4.22 -8.14 -10.37
CA THR A 92 -5.28 -7.24 -10.81
C THR A 92 -5.60 -6.25 -9.69
N ARG A 93 -6.46 -5.27 -9.97
CA ARG A 93 -6.82 -4.15 -9.10
C ARG A 93 -8.29 -4.25 -8.68
N ASP A 94 -8.58 -4.02 -7.41
CA ASP A 94 -9.96 -3.95 -6.89
C ASP A 94 -10.44 -2.49 -6.87
N SER A 95 -10.73 -1.95 -8.05
CA SER A 95 -10.97 -0.51 -8.27
C SER A 95 -12.16 0.06 -7.50
N ASN A 96 -12.12 1.37 -7.24
CA ASN A 96 -13.11 2.13 -6.47
C ASN A 96 -13.36 1.56 -5.07
N LYS A 97 -12.28 1.10 -4.42
CA LYS A 97 -12.37 0.50 -3.09
C LYS A 97 -12.62 1.58 -2.04
N LYS A 98 -13.64 1.38 -1.19
CA LYS A 98 -13.80 2.18 0.03
C LYS A 98 -12.69 1.82 1.03
N VAL A 99 -11.95 2.83 1.46
CA VAL A 99 -10.82 2.70 2.39
C VAL A 99 -10.94 3.71 3.53
N ALA A 100 -10.28 3.39 4.64
CA ALA A 100 -10.08 4.33 5.73
C ALA A 100 -8.64 4.87 5.65
N LEU A 101 -8.48 6.18 5.51
CA LEU A 101 -7.21 6.88 5.53
C LEU A 101 -6.95 7.40 6.95
N LYS A 102 -5.82 7.02 7.55
CA LYS A 102 -5.41 7.54 8.86
C LYS A 102 -4.30 8.56 8.66
N CYS A 103 -4.58 9.81 8.99
CA CYS A 103 -3.64 10.92 8.99
C CYS A 103 -3.13 11.17 10.42
N LEU A 104 -1.82 11.14 10.63
CA LEU A 104 -1.17 11.44 11.91
C LEU A 104 -0.86 12.95 11.99
N HIS A 105 -1.22 13.62 13.09
CA HIS A 105 -1.23 15.10 13.22
C HIS A 105 0.00 15.68 13.91
N ASN A 106 0.92 14.85 14.42
CA ASN A 106 2.00 15.34 15.25
C ASN A 106 3.19 15.83 14.43
N SER A 107 3.56 17.11 14.61
CA SER A 107 4.78 17.73 14.07
C SER A 107 6.09 17.11 14.57
N GLN A 108 6.01 16.20 15.55
CA GLN A 108 7.14 15.47 16.14
C GLN A 108 7.21 14.01 15.66
N GLU A 109 6.22 13.53 14.91
CA GLU A 109 6.20 12.14 14.46
C GLU A 109 7.14 11.95 13.27
N SER A 110 8.28 11.34 13.55
CA SER A 110 9.24 10.96 12.53
C SER A 110 8.67 9.91 11.59
N ILE A 111 9.27 9.80 10.41
CA ILE A 111 9.05 8.68 9.47
C ILE A 111 9.13 7.32 10.19
N ASP A 112 9.98 7.21 11.23
CA ASP A 112 10.09 5.98 12.01
C ASP A 112 8.80 5.68 12.83
N SER A 113 8.07 6.69 13.32
CA SER A 113 6.76 6.51 13.96
C SER A 113 5.74 5.93 12.98
N LEU A 114 5.68 6.51 11.77
CA LEU A 114 4.80 6.05 10.69
C LEU A 114 5.09 4.59 10.33
N ILE A 115 6.36 4.25 10.13
CA ILE A 115 6.81 2.89 9.82
C ILE A 115 6.47 1.93 10.97
N ASN A 116 6.70 2.34 12.22
CA ASN A 116 6.39 1.50 13.39
C ASN A 116 4.89 1.25 13.55
N GLU A 117 4.04 2.23 13.25
CA GLU A 117 2.60 2.04 13.20
C GLU A 117 2.20 1.09 12.07
N ALA A 118 2.75 1.27 10.86
CA ALA A 118 2.50 0.37 9.72
C ALA A 118 2.93 -1.07 9.99
N LYS A 119 4.04 -1.28 10.73
CA LYS A 119 4.53 -2.61 11.14
C LYS A 119 3.55 -3.40 12.00
N LYS A 120 2.66 -2.74 12.75
CA LYS A 120 1.67 -3.40 13.63
C LYS A 120 0.63 -4.21 12.86
N TYR A 121 0.40 -3.89 11.59
CA TYR A 121 -0.62 -4.55 10.79
C TYR A 121 -0.04 -5.81 10.12
N PRO A 122 -0.72 -6.97 10.23
CA PRO A 122 -0.26 -8.22 9.65
C PRO A 122 -0.37 -8.20 8.12
N ILE A 123 0.49 -8.98 7.46
CA ILE A 123 0.48 -9.15 5.99
C ILE A 123 -0.54 -10.23 5.57
N LYS A 124 -0.86 -11.13 6.51
CA LYS A 124 -1.83 -12.21 6.33
C LYS A 124 -3.20 -11.73 6.82
N HIS A 125 -4.21 -11.74 5.94
CA HIS A 125 -5.62 -11.36 6.13
C HIS A 125 -6.04 -9.90 5.81
N LYS A 126 -6.99 -9.78 4.87
CA LYS A 126 -8.03 -8.76 4.52
C LYS A 126 -8.01 -7.29 5.03
N ALA A 127 -7.09 -6.86 5.88
CA ALA A 127 -6.94 -5.45 6.26
C ALA A 127 -5.96 -4.77 5.29
N PHE A 128 -6.49 -4.18 4.23
CA PHE A 128 -5.72 -3.44 3.23
C PHE A 128 -4.87 -2.33 3.88
N GLN A 129 -3.60 -2.23 3.49
CA GLN A 129 -2.65 -1.22 3.98
C GLN A 129 -2.14 -0.43 2.78
N ALA A 130 -2.35 0.88 2.81
CA ALA A 130 -1.75 1.83 1.88
C ALA A 130 -1.18 3.00 2.69
N LEU A 131 0.04 3.42 2.37
CA LEU A 131 0.59 4.71 2.79
C LEU A 131 0.27 5.74 1.72
N TYR A 132 0.00 6.98 2.12
CA TYR A 132 -0.38 8.03 1.17
C TYR A 132 0.26 9.36 1.52
N ASP A 133 0.39 10.21 0.51
CA ASP A 133 1.01 11.54 0.60
C ASP A 133 0.10 12.55 1.33
N ASN A 134 0.68 13.48 2.08
CA ASN A 134 -0.07 14.56 2.74
C ASN A 134 -0.22 15.75 1.78
N LYS A 135 -1.42 16.32 1.71
CA LYS A 135 -1.72 17.48 0.83
C LYS A 135 -1.02 18.78 1.25
N ASP A 136 -0.39 18.83 2.43
CA ASP A 136 -0.04 20.09 3.09
C ASP A 136 1.35 20.67 2.74
N ASP A 137 2.06 20.16 1.73
CA ASP A 137 3.27 20.81 1.19
C ASP A 137 2.96 21.93 0.16
N LEU A 138 1.73 22.46 0.15
CA LEU A 138 1.35 23.63 -0.65
C LEU A 138 0.55 24.64 0.18
N ASN A 139 1.23 25.32 1.11
CA ASN A 139 0.99 26.72 1.50
C ASN A 139 2.15 27.30 2.30
#